data_AF-A0A357AA44-F1
#
_entry.id   AF-A0A357AA44-F1
#
_cell.length_a   1.000
_cell.length_b   1.000
_cell.length_c   1.000
_cell.angle_alpha   90.00
_cell.angle_beta   90.00
_cell.angle_gamma   90.00
#
_symmetry.space_group_name_H-M   'P 1'
#
loop_
_entity.id
_entity.type
_entity.pdbx_description
1 polymer ?
#
loop_
_entity_poly.entity_id
_entity_poly.type
_entity_poly.pdbx_seq_one_letter_code
_entity_poly.pdbx_strand_id
1 'polypeptide(L)'
;MPVSLPSIIQEQLVQPFKYWNNGVQDAMSYQNEMYTYVRSYSQENRLQAYSYACDMAEQNIKSCITCSERGYKIWVNLKCVSNHQLETHQNLNFSPAFS
;
A
#
# COMPACT_ATOMS: atom_id res chain seq x y z
N MET A 1 14.42 10.20 -9.95
CA MET A 1 14.76 8.82 -9.53
C MET A 1 14.17 7.87 -10.57
N PRO A 2 14.81 6.74 -10.92
CA PRO A 2 14.16 5.74 -11.76
C PRO A 2 12.92 5.18 -11.03
N VAL A 3 11.81 5.01 -11.76
CA VAL A 3 10.58 4.40 -11.24
C VAL A 3 10.90 2.95 -10.87
N SER A 4 10.82 2.61 -9.59
CA SER A 4 11.02 1.23 -9.12
C SER A 4 9.72 0.45 -9.22
N LEU A 5 9.72 -0.65 -9.96
CA LEU A 5 8.54 -1.51 -10.08
C LEU A 5 8.08 -2.03 -8.70
N PRO A 6 6.77 -2.24 -8.50
CA PRO A 6 6.25 -2.78 -7.25
C PRO A 6 6.79 -4.18 -6.98
N SER A 7 7.23 -4.41 -5.75
CA SER A 7 7.67 -5.74 -5.32
C SER A 7 6.46 -6.66 -5.07
N ILE A 8 6.58 -7.92 -5.49
CA ILE A 8 5.61 -8.98 -5.18
C ILE A 8 6.21 -9.88 -4.10
N ILE A 9 5.50 -10.03 -2.98
CA ILE A 9 5.97 -10.67 -1.75
C ILE A 9 4.99 -11.78 -1.37
N GLN A 10 5.46 -12.93 -0.91
CA GLN A 10 4.56 -13.92 -0.32
C GLN A 10 4.03 -13.41 1.03
N GLU A 11 2.73 -13.47 1.28
CA GLU A 11 2.11 -12.91 2.49
C GLU A 11 2.69 -13.49 3.79
N GLN A 12 3.20 -14.72 3.77
CA GLN A 12 3.87 -15.36 4.91
C GLN A 12 5.22 -14.73 5.30
N LEU A 13 5.82 -13.91 4.42
CA LEU A 13 7.12 -13.28 4.66
C LEU A 13 7.02 -11.92 5.33
N VAL A 14 5.82 -11.36 5.47
CA VAL A 14 5.62 -10.08 6.14
C VAL A 14 5.21 -10.29 7.59
N GLN A 15 5.59 -9.35 8.45
CA GLN A 15 5.14 -9.36 9.84
C GLN A 15 3.97 -8.38 10.01
N PRO A 16 2.72 -8.86 10.13
CA PRO A 16 1.55 -8.01 10.26
C PRO A 16 1.50 -7.36 11.64
N PHE A 17 0.96 -6.15 11.71
CA PHE A 17 0.63 -5.44 12.94
C PHE A 17 -0.53 -4.46 12.71
N LYS A 18 -1.02 -3.84 13.77
CA LYS A 18 -2.04 -2.78 13.70
C LYS A 18 -1.51 -1.51 14.34
N TYR A 19 -1.97 -0.37 13.87
CA TYR A 19 -1.63 0.92 14.46
C TYR A 19 -2.84 1.86 14.43
N TRP A 20 -2.79 2.94 15.22
CA TRP A 20 -3.85 3.94 15.27
C TRP A 20 -3.51 5.15 14.40
N ASN A 21 -4.38 5.47 13.44
CA ASN A 21 -4.36 6.70 12.64
C ASN A 21 -5.80 6.97 12.16
N ASN A 22 -6.50 7.87 12.86
CA ASN A 22 -7.93 8.14 12.67
C ASN A 22 -8.79 6.85 12.68
N GLY A 23 -8.40 5.88 13.51
CA GLY A 23 -8.95 4.53 13.54
C GLY A 23 -7.88 3.46 13.54
N VAL A 24 -8.28 2.21 13.73
CA VAL A 24 -7.37 1.05 13.68
C VAL A 24 -7.06 0.72 12.22
N GLN A 25 -5.79 0.74 11.86
CA GLN A 25 -5.30 0.44 10.52
C GLN A 25 -4.55 -0.90 10.50
N ASP A 26 -4.68 -1.64 9.41
CA ASP A 26 -3.86 -2.81 9.12
C ASP A 26 -2.51 -2.40 8.53
N ALA A 27 -1.44 -3.00 9.04
CA ALA A 27 -0.09 -2.72 8.61
C ALA A 27 0.76 -4.00 8.56
N MET A 28 1.90 -3.88 7.92
CA MET A 28 2.92 -4.93 7.91
C MET A 28 4.32 -4.32 7.90
N SER A 29 5.28 -5.11 8.37
CA SER A 29 6.70 -4.80 8.21
C SER A 29 7.38 -5.83 7.33
N TYR A 30 8.29 -5.34 6.48
CA TYR A 30 9.06 -6.15 5.55
C TYR A 30 10.39 -5.44 5.25
N GLN A 31 11.52 -6.14 5.38
CA GLN A 31 12.87 -5.61 5.12
C GLN A 31 13.13 -4.23 5.78
N ASN A 32 12.87 -4.12 7.09
CA ASN A 32 13.05 -2.89 7.88
C ASN A 32 12.20 -1.69 7.43
N GLU A 33 11.17 -1.93 6.64
CA GLU A 33 10.20 -0.93 6.23
C GLU A 33 8.81 -1.27 6.75
N MET A 34 8.00 -0.24 6.94
CA MET A 34 6.63 -0.36 7.42
C MET A 34 5.68 0.11 6.34
N TYR A 35 4.59 -0.62 6.17
CA TYR A 35 3.60 -0.37 5.17
C TYR A 35 2.20 -0.41 5.76
N THR A 36 1.31 0.44 5.26
CA THR A 36 -0.12 0.40 5.56
C THR A 36 -0.88 -0.32 4.47
N TYR A 37 -1.92 -1.04 4.86
CA TYR A 37 -2.88 -1.63 3.94
C TYR A 37 -3.63 -0.54 3.18
N VAL A 38 -3.90 -0.79 1.89
CA VAL A 38 -4.68 0.12 1.03
C VAL A 38 -5.90 -0.58 0.44
N ARG A 39 -5.70 -1.73 -0.20
CA ARG A 39 -6.74 -2.43 -0.97
C ARG A 39 -6.38 -3.89 -1.18
N SER A 40 -7.40 -4.73 -1.37
CA SER A 40 -7.27 -6.13 -1.78
C SER A 40 -7.92 -6.41 -3.12
N TYR A 41 -7.41 -7.43 -3.81
CA TYR A 41 -7.94 -7.97 -5.05
C TYR A 41 -8.07 -9.49 -4.92
N SER A 42 -9.06 -10.08 -5.59
CA SER A 42 -9.19 -11.54 -5.68
C SER A 42 -8.09 -12.15 -6.56
N GLN A 43 -7.96 -13.47 -6.57
CA GLN A 43 -6.92 -14.18 -7.32
C GLN A 43 -6.99 -13.92 -8.84
N GLU A 44 -8.20 -13.77 -9.39
CA GLU A 44 -8.45 -13.54 -10.81
C GLU A 44 -7.99 -12.13 -11.23
N ASN A 45 -7.92 -11.20 -10.28
CA ASN A 45 -7.65 -9.79 -10.53
C ASN A 45 -6.17 -9.42 -10.36
N ARG A 46 -5.27 -10.35 -10.73
CA ARG A 46 -3.81 -10.17 -10.62
C ARG A 46 -3.31 -8.95 -11.39
N LEU A 47 -3.82 -8.76 -12.61
CA LEU A 47 -3.35 -7.69 -13.48
C LEU A 47 -3.80 -6.32 -12.95
N GLN A 48 -5.04 -6.21 -12.45
CA GLN A 48 -5.51 -4.97 -11.83
C GLN A 48 -4.72 -4.64 -10.56
N ALA A 49 -4.42 -5.64 -9.73
CA ALA A 49 -3.59 -5.46 -8.53
C ALA A 49 -2.19 -4.92 -8.89
N TYR A 50 -1.55 -5.50 -9.91
CA TYR A 50 -0.23 -5.09 -10.36
C TYR A 50 -0.24 -3.70 -11.03
N SER A 51 -1.21 -3.44 -11.91
CA SER A 51 -1.38 -2.14 -12.57
C SER A 51 -1.55 -1.03 -11.54
N TYR A 52 -2.42 -1.23 -10.55
CA TYR A 52 -2.65 -0.24 -9.49
C TYR A 52 -1.38 0.08 -8.69
N ALA A 53 -0.55 -0.93 -8.42
CA ALA A 53 0.73 -0.71 -7.74
C ALA A 53 1.74 0.02 -8.64
N CYS A 54 1.75 -0.25 -9.95
CA CYS A 54 2.57 0.48 -10.91
C CYS A 54 2.16 1.97 -10.99
N ASP A 55 0.85 2.26 -11.02
CA ASP A 55 0.35 3.64 -11.02
C ASP A 55 0.85 4.43 -9.79
N MET A 56 1.01 3.76 -8.64
CA MET A 56 1.61 4.36 -7.45
C MET A 56 3.11 4.56 -7.59
N ALA A 57 3.83 3.59 -8.18
CA ALA A 57 5.26 3.74 -8.44
C ALA A 57 5.57 4.91 -9.39
N GLU A 58 4.73 5.11 -10.41
CA GLU A 58 4.81 6.26 -11.33
C GLU A 58 4.65 7.61 -10.59
N GLN A 59 3.87 7.63 -9.51
CA GLN A 59 3.70 8.78 -8.62
C GLN A 59 4.80 8.88 -7.54
N ASN A 60 5.89 8.10 -7.64
CA ASN A 60 6.94 7.97 -6.64
C ASN A 60 6.44 7.50 -5.26
N ILE A 61 5.28 6.85 -5.20
CA ILE A 61 4.74 6.24 -3.99
C ILE A 61 5.28 4.81 -3.92
N LYS A 62 6.15 4.56 -2.93
CA LYS A 62 6.70 3.23 -2.71
C LYS A 62 5.60 2.29 -2.23
N SER A 63 5.28 1.29 -3.06
CA SER A 63 4.25 0.29 -2.79
C SER A 63 4.78 -1.13 -3.01
N CYS A 64 4.08 -2.11 -2.45
CA CYS A 64 4.30 -3.52 -2.72
C CYS A 64 3.00 -4.31 -2.66
N ILE A 65 3.05 -5.52 -3.20
CA ILE A 65 1.93 -6.45 -3.28
C ILE A 65 2.28 -7.68 -2.46
N THR A 66 1.42 -8.09 -1.54
CA THR A 66 1.50 -9.44 -0.97
C THR A 66 0.55 -10.38 -1.69
N CYS A 67 1.00 -11.60 -1.97
CA CYS A 67 0.18 -12.67 -2.55
C CYS A 67 -0.04 -13.81 -1.56
N SER A 68 -1.25 -14.35 -1.56
CA SER A 68 -1.62 -15.60 -0.88
C SER A 68 -2.71 -16.34 -1.66
N GLU A 69 -3.12 -17.50 -1.14
CA GLU A 69 -4.28 -18.24 -1.65
C GLU A 69 -5.60 -17.46 -1.52
N ARG A 70 -5.63 -16.31 -0.83
CA ARG A 70 -6.84 -15.47 -0.74
C ARG A 70 -6.87 -14.35 -1.77
N GLY A 71 -5.78 -14.15 -2.51
CA GLY A 71 -5.63 -13.08 -3.49
C GLY A 71 -4.45 -12.18 -3.20
N TYR A 72 -4.60 -10.90 -3.53
CA TYR A 72 -3.54 -9.90 -3.46
C TYR A 72 -3.93 -8.78 -2.50
N LYS A 73 -2.97 -8.29 -1.72
CA LYS A 73 -3.12 -7.06 -0.93
C LYS A 73 -2.06 -6.06 -1.36
N ILE A 74 -2.48 -4.82 -1.47
CA ILE A 74 -1.62 -3.70 -1.81
C ILE A 74 -1.29 -2.92 -0.54
N TRP A 75 0.00 -2.61 -0.41
CA TRP A 75 0.57 -1.94 0.74
C TRP A 75 1.40 -0.74 0.30
N VAL A 76 1.29 0.36 1.03
CA VAL A 76 2.06 1.59 0.76
C VAL A 76 2.98 1.88 1.93
N ASN A 77 4.24 2.24 1.62
CA ASN A 77 5.22 2.57 2.63
C ASN A 77 4.74 3.77 3.46
N LEU A 78 4.73 3.63 4.78
CA LEU A 78 4.20 4.65 5.69
C LEU A 78 4.92 6.00 5.55
N LYS A 79 6.20 6.00 5.14
CA LYS A 79 6.95 7.24 4.92
C LYS A 79 6.41 8.05 3.74
N CYS A 80 5.88 7.38 2.71
CA CYS A 80 5.22 8.07 1.59
C CYS A 80 3.89 8.68 2.03
N VAL A 81 3.14 8.02 2.91
CA VAL A 81 1.88 8.54 3.46
C VAL A 81 2.14 9.75 4.35
N SER A 82 3.12 9.67 5.26
CA SER A 82 3.47 10.80 6.13
C SER A 82 3.99 12.00 5.34
N ASN A 83 4.79 11.78 4.31
CA ASN A 83 5.29 12.86 3.46
C ASN A 83 4.17 13.50 2.64
N HIS A 84 3.24 12.69 2.12
CA HIS A 84 2.04 13.25 1.50
C HIS A 84 1.20 14.02 2.52
N GLN A 85 1.04 13.57 3.77
CA GLN A 85 0.34 14.32 4.81
C GLN A 85 1.03 15.66 5.15
N LEU A 86 2.37 15.68 5.14
CA LEU A 86 3.16 16.90 5.35
C LEU A 86 3.04 17.87 4.15
N GLU A 87 2.94 17.36 2.92
CA GLU A 87 2.66 18.17 1.72
C GLU A 87 1.19 18.61 1.63
N THR A 88 0.25 17.79 2.13
CA THR A 88 -1.21 18.01 2.04
C THR A 88 -1.82 18.81 3.18
N HIS A 89 -1.00 19.37 4.08
CA HIS A 89 -1.36 20.64 4.72
C HIS A 89 -1.54 21.78 3.68
N GLN A 90 -1.32 21.53 2.39
CA GLN A 90 -1.83 22.30 1.25
C GLN A 90 -2.76 21.52 0.28
N ASN A 91 -3.67 20.68 0.80
CA ASN A 91 -4.77 19.98 0.12
C ASN A 91 -4.46 18.54 -0.32
N LEU A 92 -5.15 17.56 0.28
CA LEU A 92 -5.92 16.53 -0.43
C LEU A 92 -6.84 15.79 0.56
N ASN A 93 -8.14 15.96 0.38
CA ASN A 93 -9.18 15.14 0.98
C ASN A 93 -9.12 13.74 0.38
N PHE A 94 -8.57 12.76 1.10
CA PHE A 94 -8.96 11.38 0.89
C PHE A 94 -10.33 11.18 1.54
N SER A 95 -11.38 11.49 0.78
CA SER A 95 -12.74 11.12 1.15
C SER A 95 -12.87 9.60 0.99
N PRO A 96 -13.24 8.84 2.03
CA PRO A 96 -13.75 7.50 1.83
C PRO A 96 -15.12 7.66 1.16
N ALA A 97 -15.24 7.23 -0.09
CA ALA A 97 -16.52 7.18 -0.77
C ALA A 97 -17.43 6.17 -0.05
N PHE A 98 -18.26 6.66 0.87
CA PHE A 98 -19.51 6.04 1.28
C PHE A 98 -20.65 6.96 0.85
N SER A 99 -21.30 6.58 -0.24
CA SER A 99 -22.70 6.90 -0.56
C SER A 99 -23.16 5.94 -1.65
#